data_AF-A0A522NYE2-F1
#
_entry.id   AF-A0A522NYE2-F1
#
_cell.length_a   1.000
_cell.length_b   1.000
_cell.length_c   1.000
_cell.angle_alpha   90.00
_cell.angle_beta   90.00
_cell.angle_gamma   90.00
#
_symmetry.space_group_name_H-M   'P 1'
#
loop_
_entity.id
_entity.type
_entity.pdbx_description
1 polymer ?
#
loop_
_entity_poly.entity_id
_entity_poly.type
_entity_poly.pdbx_seq_one_letter_code
_entity_poly.pdbx_strand_id
1 'polypeptide(L)'
;MPADTLDAPTPCWSDQIAVTASRTEAAVGHRAVTLIFTLAGGAEPCTLAGYAGVDSGAGGALIHARPTPRGYMGGLPDGVNVPPAVILSISTQGQAIVEGIAVDAEGRPCPTYTDLLVNPPDTTNVVMVSATIEACELQVHPVTAV
;
A
#
# COMPACT_ATOMS: atom_id res chain seq x y z
N MET A 1 9.32 -25.53 -29.16
CA MET A 1 10.19 -24.52 -28.52
C MET A 1 9.48 -24.06 -27.27
N PRO A 2 10.03 -24.26 -26.05
CA PRO A 2 9.43 -23.63 -24.88
C PRO A 2 9.62 -22.12 -25.02
N ALA A 3 8.58 -21.34 -24.74
CA ALA A 3 8.70 -19.88 -24.72
C ALA A 3 9.67 -19.48 -23.61
N ASP A 4 10.63 -18.63 -23.95
CA ASP A 4 11.55 -18.01 -23.01
C ASP A 4 10.77 -17.34 -21.88
N THR A 5 10.99 -17.79 -20.66
CA THR A 5 10.61 -17.11 -19.42
C THR A 5 11.57 -15.95 -19.10
N LEU A 6 12.22 -15.39 -20.12
CA LEU A 6 13.28 -14.37 -20.01
C LEU A 6 12.75 -13.03 -20.53
N ASP A 7 11.96 -12.32 -19.71
CA ASP A 7 11.93 -10.83 -19.75
C ASP A 7 11.12 -10.17 -18.63
N ALA A 8 10.71 -10.90 -17.59
CA ALA A 8 10.13 -10.25 -16.42
C ALA A 8 11.28 -9.66 -15.58
N PRO A 9 11.24 -8.35 -15.25
CA PRO A 9 12.24 -7.75 -14.36
C PRO A 9 12.29 -8.53 -13.03
N THR A 10 13.49 -8.63 -12.45
CA THR A 10 13.66 -9.29 -11.15
C THR A 10 12.78 -8.64 -10.08
N PRO A 11 12.33 -9.40 -9.06
CA PRO A 11 11.60 -8.81 -7.93
C PRO A 11 12.38 -7.65 -7.32
N CYS A 12 11.67 -6.60 -6.90
CA CYS A 12 12.27 -5.44 -6.26
C CYS A 12 12.89 -5.78 -4.91
N TRP A 13 14.04 -5.18 -4.63
CA TRP A 13 14.72 -5.28 -3.35
C TRP A 13 14.37 -4.07 -2.48
N SER A 14 14.50 -4.21 -1.17
CA SER A 14 14.06 -3.22 -0.19
C SER A 14 14.62 -1.81 -0.40
N ASP A 15 15.88 -1.69 -0.86
CA ASP A 15 16.59 -0.42 -1.09
C ASP A 15 16.29 0.22 -2.45
N GLN A 16 15.59 -0.51 -3.33
CA GLN A 16 15.20 -0.03 -4.66
C GLN A 16 13.83 0.66 -4.67
N ILE A 17 13.12 0.69 -3.54
CA ILE A 17 11.74 1.17 -3.47
C ILE A 17 11.67 2.40 -2.58
N ALA A 18 11.23 3.53 -3.15
CA ALA A 18 10.80 4.69 -2.40
C ALA A 18 9.28 4.64 -2.20
N VAL A 19 8.81 5.04 -1.01
CA VAL A 19 7.39 5.06 -0.67
C VAL A 19 6.99 6.47 -0.27
N THR A 20 5.89 6.95 -0.85
CA THR A 20 5.22 8.19 -0.44
C THR A 20 3.74 7.93 -0.23
N ALA A 21 3.03 8.89 0.36
CA ALA A 21 1.60 8.82 0.59
C ALA A 21 0.88 10.03 0.00
N SER A 22 -0.33 9.80 -0.50
CA SER A 22 -1.27 10.87 -0.85
C SER A 22 -1.79 11.59 0.40
N ARG A 23 -2.57 12.65 0.18
CA ARG A 23 -3.46 13.16 1.23
C ARG A 23 -4.55 12.16 1.53
N THR A 24 -5.12 12.26 2.72
CA THR A 24 -6.27 11.47 3.16
C THR A 24 -7.50 11.82 2.33
N GLU A 25 -8.19 10.79 1.86
CA GLU A 25 -9.51 10.86 1.26
C GLU A 25 -10.55 10.32 2.23
N ALA A 26 -11.80 10.77 2.13
CA ALA A 26 -12.86 10.39 3.04
C ALA A 26 -14.17 10.15 2.28
N ALA A 27 -14.84 9.04 2.59
CA ALA A 27 -16.16 8.74 2.07
C ALA A 27 -16.94 7.82 3.02
N VAL A 28 -18.15 8.22 3.40
CA VAL A 28 -19.11 7.41 4.19
C VAL A 28 -18.48 6.75 5.43
N GLY A 29 -17.68 7.50 6.19
CA GLY A 29 -17.01 7.00 7.40
C GLY A 29 -15.68 6.29 7.15
N HIS A 30 -15.36 5.95 5.91
CA HIS A 30 -14.04 5.45 5.53
C HIS A 30 -13.03 6.59 5.39
N ARG A 31 -11.76 6.24 5.54
CA ARG A 31 -10.59 7.03 5.20
C ARG A 31 -9.70 6.22 4.29
N ALA A 32 -9.06 6.87 3.34
CA ALA A 32 -8.04 6.25 2.52
C ALA A 32 -6.79 7.11 2.42
N VAL A 33 -5.65 6.44 2.38
CA VAL A 33 -4.38 7.01 1.93
C VAL A 33 -3.85 6.11 0.82
N THR A 34 -3.48 6.70 -0.31
CA THR A 34 -2.84 5.98 -1.41
C THR A 34 -1.33 6.02 -1.20
N LEU A 35 -0.74 4.85 -0.94
CA LEU A 35 0.70 4.65 -0.97
C LEU A 35 1.16 4.59 -2.42
N ILE A 36 2.23 5.32 -2.73
CA ILE A 36 2.84 5.36 -4.05
C ILE A 36 4.24 4.79 -3.93
N PHE A 37 4.50 3.72 -4.70
CA PHE A 37 5.77 3.02 -4.77
C PHE A 37 6.49 3.42 -6.06
N THR A 38 7.67 4.00 -5.91
CA THR A 38 8.52 4.39 -7.04
C THR A 38 9.88 3.74 -6.91
N LEU A 39 10.59 3.69 -8.03
CA LEU A 39 11.98 3.27 -8.03
C LEU A 39 12.83 4.32 -7.31
N ALA A 40 13.67 3.90 -6.36
CA ALA A 40 14.69 4.75 -5.77
C ALA A 40 15.68 5.19 -6.85
N GLY A 41 16.20 6.42 -6.74
CA GLY A 41 17.03 7.02 -7.79
C GLY A 41 18.25 6.16 -8.14
N GLY A 42 18.36 5.75 -9.41
CA GLY A 42 19.49 4.98 -9.93
C GLY A 42 19.38 3.46 -9.79
N ALA A 43 18.26 2.92 -9.28
CA ALA A 43 18.00 1.50 -9.35
C ALA A 43 17.61 1.07 -10.78
N GLU A 44 17.72 -0.23 -11.06
CA GLU A 44 17.22 -0.85 -12.29
C GLU A 44 15.74 -1.21 -12.15
N PRO A 45 14.97 -1.27 -13.26
CA PRO A 45 13.58 -1.70 -13.23
C PRO A 45 13.39 -3.06 -12.55
N CYS A 46 12.32 -3.18 -11.77
CA CYS A 46 12.05 -4.37 -10.97
C CYS A 46 10.54 -4.63 -10.87
N THR A 47 10.16 -5.84 -10.44
CA THR A 47 8.75 -6.22 -10.26
C THR A 47 8.33 -6.16 -8.79
N LEU A 48 7.17 -5.57 -8.53
CA LEU A 48 6.53 -5.49 -7.23
C LEU A 48 5.12 -6.09 -7.32
N ALA A 49 4.76 -7.00 -6.42
CA ALA A 49 3.47 -7.67 -6.44
C ALA A 49 3.00 -7.97 -5.01
N GLY A 50 1.69 -8.14 -4.82
CA GLY A 50 1.14 -8.50 -3.51
C GLY A 50 0.74 -7.30 -2.66
N TYR A 51 0.92 -7.40 -1.35
CA TYR A 51 0.44 -6.44 -0.36
C TYR A 51 1.62 -5.84 0.41
N ALA A 52 1.59 -4.54 0.66
CA ALA A 52 2.51 -3.94 1.61
C ALA A 52 2.11 -4.33 3.04
N GLY A 53 3.10 -4.55 3.90
CA GLY A 53 2.88 -4.52 5.34
C GLY A 53 2.66 -3.07 5.75
N VAL A 54 1.61 -2.78 6.51
CA VAL A 54 1.31 -1.42 6.98
C VAL A 54 0.89 -1.48 8.43
N ASP A 55 1.59 -0.72 9.26
CA ASP A 55 1.19 -0.45 10.63
C ASP A 55 0.94 1.04 10.84
N SER A 56 0.03 1.36 11.76
CA SER A 56 -0.17 2.75 12.17
C SER A 56 1.04 3.30 12.93
N GLY A 57 1.35 4.56 12.71
CA GLY A 57 2.39 5.28 13.42
C GLY A 57 1.93 5.96 14.72
N ALA A 58 2.43 7.17 14.97
CA ALA A 58 2.03 7.95 16.13
C ALA A 58 0.57 8.43 16.01
N GLY A 59 -0.17 8.40 17.12
CA GLY A 59 -1.54 8.91 17.21
C GLY A 59 -2.46 8.13 18.14
N GLY A 60 -2.19 6.84 18.32
CA GLY A 60 -3.03 5.94 19.10
C GLY A 60 -2.36 4.60 19.41
N ALA A 61 -3.16 3.59 19.70
CA ALA A 61 -2.67 2.23 19.82
C ALA A 61 -2.19 1.71 18.46
N LEU A 62 -1.21 0.80 18.46
CA LEU A 62 -0.71 0.21 17.21
C LEU A 62 -1.83 -0.59 16.52
N ILE A 63 -2.10 -0.25 15.26
CA ILE A 63 -3.01 -0.97 14.38
C ILE A 63 -2.20 -1.63 13.28
N HIS A 64 -2.40 -2.94 13.11
CA HIS A 64 -1.85 -3.70 12.01
C HIS A 64 -2.87 -3.78 10.87
N ALA A 65 -2.51 -3.30 9.68
CA ALA A 65 -3.41 -3.34 8.53
C ALA A 65 -3.63 -4.78 8.06
N ARG A 66 -4.89 -5.14 7.82
CA ARG A 66 -5.25 -6.45 7.28
C ARG A 66 -5.18 -6.45 5.75
N PRO A 67 -4.45 -7.38 5.11
CA PRO A 67 -4.49 -7.54 3.67
C PRO A 67 -5.89 -7.93 3.20
N THR A 68 -6.46 -7.17 2.27
CA THR A 68 -7.77 -7.46 1.68
C THR A 68 -7.75 -7.19 0.18
N PRO A 69 -8.28 -8.10 -0.67
CA PRO A 69 -8.26 -7.87 -2.13
C PRO A 69 -8.98 -6.59 -2.54
N ARG A 70 -9.98 -6.17 -1.77
CA ARG A 70 -10.85 -5.02 -2.01
C ARG A 70 -11.48 -4.52 -0.73
N GLY A 71 -11.86 -3.24 -0.74
CA GLY A 71 -12.54 -2.51 0.32
C GLY A 71 -13.48 -1.45 -0.27
N TYR A 72 -14.00 -0.57 0.56
CA TYR A 72 -14.91 0.49 0.12
C TYR A 72 -14.20 1.54 -0.73
N MET A 73 -12.96 1.86 -0.37
CA MET A 73 -12.14 2.90 -0.98
C MET A 73 -11.35 2.38 -2.19
N GLY A 74 -11.28 1.07 -2.42
CA GLY A 74 -10.75 0.52 -3.66
C GLY A 74 -10.18 -0.90 -3.53
N GLY A 75 -9.07 -1.13 -4.25
CA GLY A 75 -8.43 -2.44 -4.38
C GLY A 75 -8.64 -3.04 -5.77
N LEU A 76 -8.63 -4.36 -5.87
CA LEU A 76 -8.73 -5.07 -7.13
C LEU A 76 -10.14 -4.97 -7.75
N PRO A 77 -10.25 -4.97 -9.09
CA PRO A 77 -11.52 -5.06 -9.77
C PRO A 77 -12.34 -6.29 -9.37
N ASP A 78 -13.65 -6.21 -9.55
CA ASP A 78 -14.55 -7.34 -9.32
C ASP A 78 -14.15 -8.56 -10.16
N GLY A 79 -14.18 -9.73 -9.53
CA GLY A 79 -13.77 -11.00 -10.14
C GLY A 79 -12.26 -11.24 -10.20
N VAL A 80 -11.42 -10.24 -9.87
CA VAL A 80 -9.96 -10.39 -9.78
C VAL A 80 -9.56 -10.57 -8.32
N ASN A 81 -8.92 -11.70 -7.99
CA ASN A 81 -8.49 -12.03 -6.63
C ASN A 81 -6.98 -12.26 -6.50
N VAL A 82 -6.25 -12.20 -7.62
CA VAL A 82 -4.80 -12.37 -7.65
C VAL A 82 -4.19 -10.98 -7.88
N PRO A 83 -3.35 -10.49 -6.96
CA PRO A 83 -2.57 -9.27 -7.17
C PRO A 83 -1.78 -9.32 -8.49
N PRO A 84 -1.85 -8.30 -9.35
CA PRO A 84 -1.00 -8.24 -10.53
C PRO A 84 0.45 -7.98 -10.12
N ALA A 85 1.39 -8.37 -10.98
CA ALA A 85 2.77 -7.89 -10.89
C ALA A 85 2.87 -6.51 -11.55
N VAL A 86 3.49 -5.56 -10.85
CA VAL A 86 3.72 -4.20 -11.32
C VAL A 86 5.20 -4.02 -11.61
N ILE A 87 5.53 -3.52 -12.79
CA ILE A 87 6.91 -3.14 -13.11
C ILE A 87 7.13 -1.71 -12.61
N LEU A 88 8.06 -1.54 -11.69
CA LEU A 88 8.56 -0.23 -11.30
C LEU A 88 9.71 0.14 -12.26
N SER A 89 9.67 1.37 -12.76
CA SER A 89 10.69 1.93 -13.66
C SER A 89 10.74 3.45 -13.51
N ILE A 90 11.53 4.13 -14.34
CA ILE A 90 11.55 5.59 -14.39
C ILE A 90 10.22 6.20 -14.86
N SER A 91 9.42 5.44 -15.61
CA SER A 91 8.14 5.90 -16.17
C SER A 91 6.91 5.20 -15.59
N THR A 92 7.09 4.23 -14.68
CA THR A 92 6.00 3.45 -14.10
C THR A 92 6.13 3.37 -12.59
N GLN A 93 5.00 3.51 -11.91
CA GLN A 93 4.90 3.46 -10.45
C GLN A 93 3.81 2.46 -10.06
N GLY A 94 3.92 1.93 -8.84
CA GLY A 94 2.89 1.14 -8.20
C GLY A 94 2.10 1.98 -7.20
N GLN A 95 0.88 1.58 -6.90
CA GLN A 95 0.09 2.16 -5.84
C GLN A 95 -0.64 1.09 -5.03
N ALA A 96 -0.86 1.35 -3.74
CA ALA A 96 -1.74 0.56 -2.90
C ALA A 96 -2.58 1.49 -2.01
N ILE A 97 -3.83 1.11 -1.77
CA ILE A 97 -4.73 1.88 -0.90
C ILE A 97 -4.67 1.29 0.50
N VAL A 98 -4.44 2.15 1.49
CA VAL A 98 -4.63 1.87 2.91
C VAL A 98 -5.97 2.47 3.31
N GLU A 99 -6.89 1.62 3.70
CA GLU A 99 -8.26 1.99 4.08
C GLU A 99 -8.45 1.86 5.59
N GLY A 100 -9.09 2.84 6.21
CA GLY A 100 -9.47 2.82 7.61
C GLY A 100 -10.91 3.25 7.83
N ILE A 101 -11.43 2.95 9.03
CA ILE A 101 -12.75 3.41 9.47
C ILE A 101 -12.54 4.51 10.53
N ALA A 102 -13.13 5.68 10.31
CA ALA A 102 -12.96 6.86 11.17
C ALA A 102 -13.89 6.90 12.39
N VAL A 103 -14.86 5.98 12.48
CA VAL A 103 -15.78 5.85 13.62
C VAL A 103 -15.86 4.41 14.08
N ASP A 104 -15.87 4.17 15.38
CA ASP A 104 -16.01 2.82 15.94
C ASP A 104 -17.46 2.30 15.87
N ALA A 105 -17.67 1.07 16.34
CA ALA A 105 -18.98 0.42 16.37
C ALA A 105 -20.00 1.14 17.26
N GLU A 106 -19.55 1.95 18.23
CA GLU A 106 -20.38 2.78 19.09
C GLU A 106 -20.62 4.19 18.52
N GLY A 107 -20.07 4.48 17.33
CA GLY A 107 -20.19 5.77 16.65
C GLY A 107 -19.26 6.85 17.19
N ARG A 108 -18.24 6.49 17.96
CA ARG A 108 -17.23 7.42 18.49
C ARG A 108 -16.12 7.63 17.47
N PRO A 109 -15.50 8.82 17.41
CA PRO A 109 -14.41 9.08 16.50
C PRO A 109 -13.17 8.24 16.87
N CYS A 110 -12.51 7.72 15.85
CA CYS A 110 -11.26 6.98 15.98
C CYS A 110 -10.06 7.93 16.17
N PRO A 111 -8.93 7.43 16.74
CA PRO A 111 -7.70 8.19 16.82
C PRO A 111 -7.19 8.65 15.44
N THR A 112 -6.51 9.79 15.42
CA THR A 112 -5.83 10.31 14.24
C THR A 112 -4.35 9.94 14.29
N TYR A 113 -3.88 9.18 13.30
CA TYR A 113 -2.47 8.87 13.12
C TYR A 113 -1.80 9.89 12.22
N THR A 114 -0.50 10.14 12.42
CA THR A 114 0.29 11.14 11.67
C THR A 114 1.31 10.52 10.71
N ASP A 115 1.52 9.22 10.82
CA ASP A 115 2.45 8.45 10.02
C ASP A 115 2.00 7.00 9.90
N LEU A 116 2.54 6.31 8.91
CA LEU A 116 2.39 4.88 8.67
C LEU A 116 3.79 4.26 8.61
N LEU A 117 3.92 3.07 9.17
CA LEU A 117 5.11 2.24 9.02
C LEU A 117 4.84 1.25 7.89
N VAL A 118 5.53 1.43 6.77
CA VAL A 118 5.27 0.68 5.53
C VAL A 118 6.44 -0.22 5.21
N ASN A 119 6.16 -1.52 5.04
CA ASN A 119 7.07 -2.49 4.48
C ASN A 119 6.60 -2.84 3.06
N PRO A 120 7.31 -2.43 1.99
CA PRO A 120 6.95 -2.81 0.64
C PRO A 120 6.77 -4.34 0.48
N PRO A 121 5.92 -4.80 -0.45
CA PRO A 121 5.66 -6.22 -0.63
C PRO A 121 6.94 -7.06 -0.77
N ASP A 122 6.98 -8.20 -0.07
CA ASP A 122 8.10 -9.15 -0.06
C ASP A 122 9.48 -8.58 0.31
N THR A 123 9.50 -7.41 0.97
CA THR A 123 10.72 -6.79 1.52
C THR A 123 10.78 -6.91 3.03
N THR A 124 11.89 -6.49 3.64
CA THR A 124 12.08 -6.49 5.11
C THR A 124 12.32 -5.11 5.70
N ASN A 125 12.44 -4.08 4.86
CA ASN A 125 12.70 -2.72 5.35
C ASN A 125 11.38 -2.01 5.63
N VAL A 126 11.28 -1.48 6.84
CA VAL A 126 10.17 -0.62 7.24
C VAL A 126 10.56 0.83 6.99
N VAL A 127 9.71 1.53 6.23
CA VAL A 127 9.83 2.95 5.92
C VAL A 127 8.73 3.70 6.65
N MET A 128 9.09 4.73 7.41
CA MET A 128 8.10 5.63 8.00
C MET A 128 7.64 6.63 6.93
N VAL A 129 6.34 6.65 6.68
CA VAL A 129 5.70 7.51 5.67
C VAL A 129 4.77 8.47 6.40
N SER A 130 5.02 9.78 6.24
CA SER A 130 4.13 10.81 6.80
C SER A 130 2.79 10.78 6.08
N ALA A 131 1.72 10.51 6.82
CA ALA A 131 0.36 10.40 6.32
C ALA A 131 -0.62 10.56 7.48
N THR A 132 -1.61 11.43 7.32
CA THR A 132 -2.67 11.54 8.33
C THR A 132 -3.80 10.56 8.02
N ILE A 133 -4.31 9.83 9.01
CA ILE A 133 -5.49 8.98 8.84
C ILE A 133 -6.21 8.76 10.16
N GLU A 134 -7.53 8.95 10.19
CA GLU A 134 -8.36 8.52 11.32
C GLU A 134 -8.78 7.06 11.14
N ALA A 135 -8.42 6.20 12.11
CA ALA A 135 -8.66 4.77 11.98
C ALA A 135 -8.82 4.06 13.33
N CYS A 136 -9.83 3.19 13.46
CA CYS A 136 -9.87 2.19 14.53
C CYS A 136 -9.37 0.82 14.04
N GLU A 137 -9.48 0.59 12.73
CA GLU A 137 -8.96 -0.57 12.03
C GLU A 137 -8.35 -0.10 10.70
N LEU A 138 -7.38 -0.86 10.20
CA LEU A 138 -6.75 -0.62 8.91
C LEU A 138 -6.84 -1.86 8.03
N GLN A 139 -7.00 -1.61 6.74
CA GLN A 139 -6.91 -2.56 5.65
C GLN A 139 -5.89 -2.05 4.64
N VAL A 140 -5.22 -2.97 3.97
CA VAL A 140 -4.33 -2.65 2.85
C VAL A 140 -4.73 -3.48 1.65
N HIS A 141 -4.85 -2.83 0.50
CA HIS A 141 -5.18 -3.46 -0.77
C HIS A 141 -3.91 -3.78 -1.57
N PRO A 142 -3.99 -4.68 -2.57
CA PRO A 142 -2.82 -5.04 -3.36
C PRO A 142 -2.21 -3.87 -4.09
N VAL A 143 -0.91 -3.98 -4.39
CA VAL A 143 -0.23 -3.06 -5.30
C VAL A 143 -0.78 -3.25 -6.72
N THR A 144 -1.16 -2.15 -7.36
CA THR A 144 -1.55 -2.10 -8.77
C THR A 144 -0.72 -1.07 -9.51
N ALA A 145 -0.66 -1.18 -10.84
CA ALA A 145 -0.15 -0.10 -11.68
C ALA A 145 -1.09 1.11 -11.62
N VAL A 146 -0.54 2.28 -11.92
CA VAL A 146 -1.28 3.55 -12.09
C VAL A 146 -1.75 3.70 -13.53
#